data_AF-A0A7V1WCU9-F1
#
_entry.id   AF-A0A7V1WCU9-F1
#
_cell.length_a   1.000
_cell.length_b   1.000
_cell.length_c   1.000
_cell.angle_alpha   90.00
_cell.angle_beta   90.00
_cell.angle_gamma   90.00
#
_symmetry.space_group_name_H-M   'P 1'
#
loop_
_entity.id
_entity.type
_entity.pdbx_description
1 polymer ?
#
loop_
_entity_poly.entity_id
_entity_poly.type
_entity_poly.pdbx_seq_one_letter_code
_entity_poly.pdbx_strand_id
1 'polypeptide(L)'
;MIFSDDQGEHWSAPIPLHRRADRRIQFWPAVAVDERGVATVVYYQSREVNVTKDPNDLECSVRVGGPLDNPILRQSRVSSLVDVFLVRSLDGGQTWSSPVRVTTRTTNWCRATPLNSIIPNFGDYIDVRTAKDRALITWADGRNNGAVNLIPTVFFAQH
;
A
#
# COMPACT_ATOMS: atom_id res chain seq x y z
N MET A 1 -1.28 -4.09 -16.31
CA MET A 1 -2.59 -3.76 -16.86
C MET A 1 -3.11 -4.93 -17.65
N ILE A 2 -4.43 -5.12 -17.62
CA ILE A 2 -5.20 -5.85 -18.62
C ILE A 2 -6.14 -4.82 -19.25
N PHE A 3 -6.29 -4.79 -20.57
CA PHE A 3 -7.17 -3.84 -21.25
C PHE A 3 -8.07 -4.57 -22.24
N SER A 4 -9.21 -3.94 -22.51
CA SER A 4 -10.17 -4.31 -23.54
C SER A 4 -10.48 -3.06 -24.34
N ASP A 5 -10.45 -3.17 -25.66
CA ASP A 5 -10.86 -2.16 -26.63
C ASP A 5 -12.22 -2.46 -27.27
N ASP A 6 -12.88 -3.53 -26.81
CA ASP A 6 -14.13 -4.09 -27.34
C ASP A 6 -15.21 -4.26 -26.26
N GLN A 7 -15.26 -3.30 -25.32
CA GLN A 7 -16.28 -3.26 -24.25
C GLN A 7 -16.30 -4.50 -23.33
N GLY A 8 -15.17 -5.16 -23.18
CA GLY A 8 -14.94 -6.25 -22.24
C GLY A 8 -15.11 -7.65 -22.84
N GLU A 9 -15.29 -7.77 -24.15
CA GLU A 9 -15.40 -9.08 -24.83
C GLU A 9 -14.06 -9.82 -24.83
N HIS A 10 -12.96 -9.13 -25.13
CA HIS A 10 -11.61 -9.67 -25.07
C HIS A 10 -10.70 -8.83 -24.21
N TRP A 11 -9.69 -9.49 -23.67
CA TRP A 11 -8.75 -8.88 -22.76
C TRP A 11 -7.31 -9.23 -23.12
N SER A 12 -6.41 -8.26 -22.98
CA SER A 12 -4.98 -8.48 -23.17
C SER A 12 -4.39 -9.44 -22.12
N ALA A 13 -3.12 -9.86 -22.29
CA ALA A 13 -2.40 -10.50 -21.19
C ALA A 13 -2.12 -9.50 -20.05
N PRO A 14 -2.17 -9.92 -18.77
CA PRO A 14 -1.91 -9.02 -17.65
C PRO A 14 -0.42 -8.67 -17.53
N ILE A 15 -0.11 -7.38 -17.47
CA ILE A 15 1.23 -6.87 -17.17
C ILE A 15 1.32 -6.47 -15.69
N PRO A 16 2.25 -6.99 -14.88
CA PRO A 16 2.40 -6.55 -13.50
C PRO A 16 3.05 -5.16 -13.45
N LEU A 17 2.58 -4.27 -12.55
CA LEU A 17 3.22 -2.96 -12.31
C LEU A 17 4.65 -3.09 -11.77
N HIS A 18 4.97 -4.25 -11.18
CA HIS A 18 6.30 -4.57 -10.70
C HIS A 18 6.62 -6.06 -10.86
N ARG A 19 7.88 -6.40 -11.18
CA ARG A 19 8.32 -7.80 -11.31
C ARG A 19 8.59 -8.41 -9.93
N ARG A 20 8.07 -9.61 -9.66
CA ARG A 20 8.08 -10.31 -8.34
C ARG A 20 9.46 -10.54 -7.66
N ALA A 21 10.58 -10.18 -8.30
CA ALA A 21 11.93 -10.58 -7.88
C ALA A 21 12.51 -9.80 -6.69
N ASP A 22 11.88 -8.72 -6.22
CA ASP A 22 12.45 -7.84 -5.18
C ASP A 22 11.86 -8.02 -3.78
N ARG A 23 11.01 -9.07 -3.60
CA ARG A 23 10.33 -9.41 -2.33
C ARG A 23 9.47 -8.27 -1.75
N ARG A 24 9.12 -7.25 -2.54
CA ARG A 24 8.17 -6.21 -2.14
C ARG A 24 6.74 -6.71 -2.34
N ILE A 25 5.88 -6.33 -1.41
CA ILE A 25 4.46 -6.70 -1.45
C ILE A 25 3.67 -5.43 -1.72
N GLN A 26 2.93 -5.40 -2.82
CA GLN A 26 2.08 -4.26 -3.20
C GLN A 26 0.62 -4.59 -2.93
N PHE A 27 -0.13 -3.66 -2.36
CA PHE A 27 -1.51 -3.89 -1.95
C PHE A 27 -2.31 -2.58 -1.86
N TRP A 28 -3.63 -2.72 -1.86
CA TRP A 28 -4.63 -1.65 -1.88
C TRP A 28 -4.31 -0.56 -2.90
N PRO A 29 -4.39 -0.86 -4.21
CA PRO A 29 -4.22 0.15 -5.23
C PRO A 29 -5.46 1.03 -5.37
N ALA A 30 -5.25 2.30 -5.71
CA ALA A 30 -6.28 3.19 -6.26
C ALA A 30 -5.77 3.77 -7.59
N VAL A 31 -6.70 4.03 -8.52
CA VAL A 31 -6.37 4.52 -9.86
C VAL A 31 -7.26 5.69 -10.24
N ALA A 32 -6.68 6.69 -10.91
CA ALA A 32 -7.39 7.78 -11.54
C ALA A 32 -6.80 8.06 -12.92
N VAL A 33 -7.63 8.56 -13.83
CA VAL A 33 -7.24 8.95 -15.19
C VAL A 33 -7.64 10.40 -15.40
N ASP A 34 -6.73 11.22 -15.93
CA ASP A 34 -7.05 12.62 -16.27
C ASP A 34 -7.69 12.75 -17.67
N GLU A 35 -8.13 13.95 -18.03
CA GLU A 35 -8.78 14.23 -19.32
C GLU A 35 -7.87 13.97 -20.55
N ARG A 36 -6.55 13.81 -20.35
CA ARG A 36 -5.59 13.49 -21.40
C ARG A 36 -5.31 11.99 -21.51
N GLY A 37 -5.96 11.17 -20.67
CA GLY A 37 -5.73 9.73 -20.60
C GLY A 37 -4.51 9.33 -19.78
N VAL A 38 -3.92 10.23 -18.99
CA VAL A 38 -2.81 9.89 -18.09
C VAL A 38 -3.35 9.08 -16.92
N ALA A 39 -2.95 7.81 -16.83
CA ALA A 39 -3.32 6.94 -15.72
C ALA A 39 -2.34 7.13 -14.56
N THR A 40 -2.86 7.46 -13.38
CA THR A 40 -2.11 7.51 -12.12
C THR A 40 -2.58 6.38 -11.22
N VAL A 41 -1.65 5.53 -10.77
CA VAL A 41 -1.92 4.49 -9.78
C VAL A 41 -1.15 4.82 -8.52
N VAL A 42 -1.84 4.79 -7.38
CA VAL A 42 -1.24 4.83 -6.05
C VAL A 42 -1.45 3.49 -5.36
N TYR A 43 -0.49 3.06 -4.55
CA TYR A 43 -0.56 1.78 -3.85
C TYR A 43 0.33 1.80 -2.62
N TYR A 44 0.01 0.94 -1.65
CA TYR A 44 0.95 0.64 -0.58
C TYR A 44 1.95 -0.41 -1.03
N GLN A 45 3.16 -0.28 -0.53
CA GLN A 45 4.22 -1.25 -0.73
C GLN A 45 4.90 -1.57 0.60
N SER A 46 4.89 -2.83 1.00
CA SER A 46 5.68 -3.34 2.13
C SER A 46 7.05 -3.82 1.67
N ARG A 47 8.06 -3.56 2.51
CA ARG A 47 9.33 -4.27 2.55
C ARG A 47 9.44 -5.02 3.86
N GLU A 48 9.74 -6.31 3.76
CA GLU A 48 9.98 -7.16 4.92
C GLU A 48 11.45 -7.04 5.34
N VAL A 49 11.70 -6.55 6.55
CA VAL A 49 13.06 -6.28 7.04
C VAL A 49 13.24 -6.70 8.49
N ASN A 50 14.44 -7.17 8.81
CA ASN A 50 14.90 -7.26 10.20
C ASN A 50 15.23 -5.84 10.69
N VAL A 51 14.43 -5.34 11.61
CA VAL A 51 14.60 -4.03 12.27
C VAL A 51 15.55 -4.15 13.45
N THR A 52 15.59 -5.32 14.10
CA THR A 52 16.46 -5.59 15.24
C THR A 52 17.70 -6.36 14.80
N LYS A 53 18.74 -6.34 15.66
CA LYS A 53 19.99 -7.07 15.41
C LYS A 53 19.91 -8.54 15.83
N ASP A 54 18.93 -8.93 16.64
CA ASP A 54 18.77 -10.30 17.12
C ASP A 54 17.96 -11.11 16.08
N PRO A 55 18.57 -12.11 15.40
CA PRO A 55 17.88 -12.91 14.40
C PRO A 55 16.81 -13.84 14.98
N ASN A 56 16.70 -13.94 16.32
CA ASN A 56 15.67 -14.72 17.00
C ASN A 56 14.53 -13.87 17.55
N ASP A 57 14.59 -12.54 17.43
CA ASP A 57 13.52 -11.68 17.88
C ASP A 57 12.24 -11.88 17.05
N LEU A 58 11.12 -11.98 17.74
CA LEU A 58 9.80 -12.00 17.12
C LEU A 58 9.37 -10.55 16.85
N GLU A 59 9.87 -9.98 15.75
CA GLU A 59 9.65 -8.57 15.43
C GLU A 59 8.19 -8.21 15.15
N CYS A 60 7.41 -9.16 14.63
CA CYS A 60 6.00 -8.97 14.31
C CYS A 60 5.16 -10.06 14.98
N SER A 61 4.36 -9.66 15.95
CA SER A 61 3.33 -10.49 16.59
C SER A 61 2.04 -9.70 16.62
N VAL A 62 1.26 -9.82 15.55
CA VAL A 62 0.02 -9.03 15.36
C VAL A 62 -1.14 -9.94 15.00
N ARG A 63 -2.33 -9.64 15.53
CA ARG A 63 -3.55 -10.38 15.20
C ARG A 63 -4.01 -10.00 13.80
N VAL A 64 -4.25 -11.01 12.96
CA VAL A 64 -4.72 -10.85 11.57
C VAL A 64 -6.11 -11.44 11.35
N GLY A 65 -6.70 -12.08 12.35
CA GLY A 65 -8.05 -12.63 12.26
C GLY A 65 -8.37 -13.59 13.41
N GLY A 66 -9.34 -14.48 13.17
CA GLY A 66 -9.83 -15.46 14.14
C GLY A 66 -10.73 -14.85 15.21
N PRO A 67 -11.39 -15.65 16.07
CA PRO A 67 -12.14 -15.17 17.22
C PRO A 67 -11.22 -14.61 18.33
N LEU A 68 -11.78 -13.97 19.36
CA LEU A 68 -11.01 -13.32 20.44
C LEU A 68 -10.31 -14.32 21.37
N ASP A 69 -10.93 -15.47 21.59
CA ASP A 69 -10.46 -16.58 22.42
C ASP A 69 -9.47 -17.51 21.69
N ASN A 70 -9.44 -17.47 20.35
CA ASN A 70 -8.46 -18.19 19.54
C ASN A 70 -8.02 -17.34 18.32
N PRO A 71 -7.16 -16.32 18.53
CA PRO A 71 -6.79 -15.40 17.48
C PRO A 71 -5.80 -16.00 16.49
N ILE A 72 -5.97 -15.68 15.20
CA ILE A 72 -4.95 -15.92 14.19
C ILE A 72 -3.92 -14.80 14.30
N LEU A 73 -2.68 -15.16 14.63
CA LEU A 73 -1.57 -14.22 14.73
C LEU A 73 -0.62 -14.38 13.54
N ARG A 74 -0.17 -13.25 13.00
CA ARG A 74 1.07 -13.24 12.24
C ARG A 74 2.23 -13.21 13.23
N GLN A 75 3.04 -14.26 13.19
CA GLN A 75 4.29 -14.37 13.93
C GLN A 75 5.46 -14.37 12.93
N SER A 76 6.28 -13.33 12.95
CA SER A 76 7.38 -13.13 12.00
C SER A 76 8.60 -12.51 12.66
N ARG A 77 9.79 -12.95 12.23
CA ARG A 77 11.09 -12.38 12.64
C ARG A 77 11.48 -11.13 11.85
N VAL A 78 10.66 -10.72 10.89
CA VAL A 78 10.81 -9.49 10.11
C VAL A 78 9.58 -8.62 10.27
N SER A 79 9.82 -7.32 10.32
CA SER A 79 8.79 -6.28 10.32
C SER A 79 8.38 -5.90 8.89
N SER A 80 7.09 -5.62 8.70
CA SER A 80 6.58 -4.98 7.48
C SER A 80 6.71 -3.47 7.59
N LEU A 81 7.63 -2.91 6.82
CA LEU A 81 7.80 -1.47 6.69
C LEU A 81 7.09 -0.99 5.42
N VAL A 82 6.11 -0.12 5.59
CA VAL A 82 5.14 0.21 4.55
C VAL A 82 5.16 1.69 4.21
N ASP A 83 5.12 1.97 2.91
CA ASP A 83 5.10 3.29 2.30
C ASP A 83 4.09 3.31 1.14
N VAL A 84 3.48 4.47 0.86
CA VAL A 84 2.66 4.70 -0.34
C VAL A 84 3.54 5.17 -1.49
N PHE A 85 3.31 4.59 -2.66
CA PHE A 85 3.97 4.93 -3.92
C PHE A 85 2.95 5.33 -4.98
N LEU A 86 3.42 6.14 -5.93
CA LEU A 86 2.70 6.57 -7.12
C LEU A 86 3.48 6.16 -8.37
N VAL A 87 2.76 5.70 -9.39
CA VAL A 87 3.26 5.48 -10.76
C VAL A 87 2.31 6.12 -11.75
N ARG A 88 2.85 6.59 -12.88
CA ARG A 88 2.06 7.19 -13.97
C ARG A 88 2.30 6.47 -15.28
N SER A 89 1.28 6.40 -16.11
CA SER A 89 1.36 5.99 -17.50
C SER A 89 0.85 7.10 -18.40
N LEU A 90 1.60 7.38 -19.46
CA LEU A 90 1.26 8.38 -20.48
C LEU A 90 0.71 7.76 -21.77
N ASP A 91 0.62 6.43 -21.83
CA ASP A 91 0.30 5.65 -23.03
C ASP A 91 -0.85 4.67 -22.81
N GLY A 92 -1.80 5.06 -21.94
CA GLY A 92 -2.98 4.26 -21.63
C GLY A 92 -2.68 2.99 -20.82
N GLY A 93 -1.56 2.96 -20.09
CA GLY A 93 -1.16 1.88 -19.18
C GLY A 93 -0.27 0.80 -19.80
N GLN A 94 0.23 1.01 -21.03
CA GLN A 94 1.17 0.11 -21.69
C GLN A 94 2.55 0.15 -21.01
N THR A 95 3.04 1.34 -20.67
CA THR A 95 4.26 1.55 -19.89
C THR A 95 3.99 2.41 -18.66
N TRP A 96 4.84 2.25 -17.64
CA TRP A 96 4.70 2.92 -16.35
C TRP A 96 6.02 3.57 -15.94
N SER A 97 5.92 4.74 -15.30
CA SER A 97 7.07 5.43 -14.71
C SER A 97 7.73 4.60 -13.60
N SER A 98 8.96 4.98 -13.22
CA SER A 98 9.50 4.51 -11.95
C SER A 98 8.60 4.95 -10.77
N PRO A 99 8.45 4.11 -9.71
CA PRO A 99 7.68 4.48 -8.54
C PRO A 99 8.24 5.68 -7.79
N VAL A 100 7.37 6.64 -7.47
CA VAL A 100 7.68 7.79 -6.62
C VAL A 100 7.05 7.58 -5.25
N ARG A 101 7.84 7.72 -4.18
CA ARG A 101 7.32 7.61 -2.81
C ARG A 101 6.50 8.85 -2.44
N VAL A 102 5.26 8.65 -2.01
CA VAL A 102 4.33 9.72 -1.58
C VAL A 102 4.49 10.02 -0.09
N THR A 103 4.75 8.99 0.71
CA THR A 103 4.93 9.12 2.17
C THR A 103 6.24 9.80 2.54
N THR A 104 6.20 10.70 3.52
CA THR A 104 7.42 11.34 4.08
C THR A 104 8.04 10.52 5.22
N ARG A 105 7.30 9.55 5.77
CA ARG A 105 7.75 8.68 6.86
C ARG A 105 7.16 7.29 6.71
N THR A 106 8.00 6.29 6.94
CA THR A 106 7.62 4.87 6.84
C THR A 106 6.81 4.46 8.06
N THR A 107 5.74 3.70 7.82
CA THR A 107 5.02 3.02 8.89
C THR A 107 5.63 1.66 9.16
N ASN A 108 5.88 1.31 10.42
CA ASN A 108 6.05 -0.09 10.80
C ASN A 108 4.68 -0.68 11.10
N TRP A 109 4.14 -1.46 10.16
CA TRP A 109 2.81 -2.04 10.28
C TRP A 109 2.68 -2.94 11.51
N CYS A 110 3.73 -3.69 11.83
CA CYS A 110 3.77 -4.56 13.00
C CYS A 110 3.68 -3.82 14.35
N ARG A 111 3.82 -2.49 14.34
CA ARG A 111 3.68 -1.61 15.51
C ARG A 111 2.47 -0.67 15.40
N ALA A 112 1.79 -0.66 14.26
CA ALA A 112 0.72 0.29 13.94
C ALA A 112 -0.68 -0.34 13.92
N THR A 113 -0.85 -1.55 14.45
CA THR A 113 -2.13 -2.28 14.48
C THR A 113 -2.63 -2.42 15.91
N PRO A 114 -3.64 -1.63 16.36
CA PRO A 114 -4.27 -1.85 17.66
C PRO A 114 -5.05 -3.15 17.67
N LEU A 115 -5.06 -3.83 18.83
CA LEU A 115 -5.90 -5.01 19.06
C LEU A 115 -7.41 -4.71 19.02
N ASN A 116 -7.82 -3.44 19.03
CA ASN A 116 -9.21 -2.98 19.15
C ASN A 116 -9.72 -2.12 17.97
N SER A 117 -9.05 -2.09 16.82
CA SER A 117 -9.48 -1.31 15.64
C SER A 117 -9.77 -2.23 14.45
N ILE A 118 -10.97 -2.84 14.41
CA ILE A 118 -11.57 -3.65 13.32
C ILE A 118 -10.64 -4.67 12.57
N ILE A 119 -9.45 -4.99 13.10
CA ILE A 119 -8.43 -5.99 12.70
C ILE A 119 -7.78 -5.72 11.32
N PRO A 120 -6.44 -5.79 11.18
CA PRO A 120 -5.62 -4.69 10.68
C PRO A 120 -6.10 -4.07 9.35
N ASN A 121 -6.93 -3.04 9.44
CA ASN A 121 -7.38 -2.23 8.29
C ASN A 121 -6.40 -1.11 7.94
N PHE A 122 -5.11 -1.40 8.11
CA PHE A 122 -4.09 -0.54 7.53
C PHE A 122 -4.43 -0.42 6.04
N GLY A 123 -4.40 0.78 5.47
CA GLY A 123 -4.61 1.02 4.05
C GLY A 123 -5.93 0.64 3.36
N ASP A 124 -6.98 0.23 4.10
CA ASP A 124 -8.37 0.22 3.59
C ASP A 124 -8.84 1.59 3.08
N TYR A 125 -8.18 2.64 3.53
CA TYR A 125 -8.49 4.02 3.18
C TYR A 125 -7.36 4.59 2.32
N ILE A 126 -7.44 4.34 1.01
CA ILE A 126 -6.61 4.99 -0.01
C ILE A 126 -7.47 5.39 -1.21
N ASP A 127 -7.28 6.61 -1.69
CA ASP A 127 -7.92 7.10 -2.91
C ASP A 127 -6.96 8.04 -3.65
N VAL A 128 -7.17 8.14 -4.97
CA VAL A 128 -6.51 9.13 -5.81
C VAL A 128 -7.54 9.75 -6.74
N ARG A 129 -7.47 11.07 -6.88
CA ARG A 129 -8.22 11.85 -7.88
C ARG A 129 -7.24 12.66 -8.72
N THR A 130 -7.56 12.87 -9.97
CA THR A 130 -6.80 13.74 -10.87
C THR A 130 -7.54 15.07 -11.02
N ALA A 131 -6.78 16.17 -10.98
CA ALA A 131 -7.29 17.52 -11.21
C ALA A 131 -6.26 18.29 -12.03
N LYS A 132 -6.57 18.53 -13.32
CA LYS A 132 -5.63 19.11 -14.31
C LYS A 132 -4.31 18.32 -14.34
N ASP A 133 -3.22 18.92 -13.86
CA ASP A 133 -1.87 18.36 -13.83
C ASP A 133 -1.47 17.74 -12.48
N ARG A 134 -2.43 17.56 -11.56
CA ARG A 134 -2.16 17.09 -10.20
C ARG A 134 -2.90 15.81 -9.89
N ALA A 135 -2.24 14.93 -9.13
CA ALA A 135 -2.86 13.84 -8.40
C ALA A 135 -3.12 14.30 -6.97
N LEU A 136 -4.36 14.15 -6.50
CA LEU A 136 -4.82 14.39 -5.15
C LEU A 136 -4.94 13.02 -4.47
N ILE A 137 -4.15 12.78 -3.44
CA ILE A 137 -3.96 11.44 -2.87
C ILE A 137 -4.34 11.50 -1.40
N THR A 138 -5.21 10.60 -0.97
CA THR A 138 -5.52 10.38 0.44
C THR A 138 -5.12 8.97 0.83
N TRP A 139 -4.51 8.81 2.00
CA TRP A 139 -4.13 7.49 2.51
C TRP A 139 -4.13 7.49 4.04
N ALA A 140 -4.40 6.34 4.65
CA ALA A 140 -4.26 6.15 6.10
C ALA A 140 -2.96 5.41 6.44
N ASP A 141 -2.13 5.98 7.31
CA ASP A 141 -0.99 5.24 7.85
C ASP A 141 -0.73 5.48 9.34
N GLY A 142 0.17 4.66 9.89
CA GLY A 142 0.46 4.59 11.32
C GLY A 142 1.77 5.27 11.69
N ARG A 143 2.26 6.21 10.87
CA ARG A 143 3.54 6.87 11.12
C ARG A 143 3.55 7.55 12.49
N ASN A 144 2.42 8.03 12.99
CA ASN A 144 2.36 8.78 14.25
C ASN A 144 2.26 7.90 15.52
N ASN A 145 2.29 6.58 15.39
CA ASN A 145 1.89 5.66 16.45
C ASN A 145 3.01 5.37 17.46
N GLY A 146 3.36 6.38 18.28
CA GLY A 146 4.05 6.17 19.56
C GLY A 146 3.17 5.44 20.59
N ALA A 147 3.74 5.10 21.75
CA ALA A 147 3.26 4.14 22.77
C ALA A 147 1.82 4.28 23.32
N VAL A 148 1.02 5.25 22.87
CA VAL A 148 -0.31 5.54 23.43
C VAL A 148 -1.43 5.67 22.40
N ASN A 149 -1.15 5.84 21.10
CA ASN A 149 -2.20 5.97 20.08
C ASN A 149 -1.85 5.12 18.85
N LEU A 150 -2.36 3.90 18.80
CA LEU A 150 -2.10 2.92 17.73
C LEU A 150 -3.00 3.12 16.49
N ILE A 151 -3.79 4.20 16.44
CA ILE A 151 -4.83 4.39 15.43
C ILE A 151 -4.23 5.04 14.16
N PRO A 152 -4.43 4.47 12.96
CA PRO A 152 -4.03 5.11 11.71
C PRO A 152 -4.59 6.53 11.56
N THR A 153 -3.77 7.44 11.06
CA THR A 153 -4.18 8.81 10.71
C THR A 153 -4.34 8.93 9.20
N VAL A 154 -5.38 9.63 8.75
CA VAL A 154 -5.56 9.94 7.32
C VAL A 154 -4.71 11.16 6.95
N PHE A 155 -3.97 11.03 5.86
CA PHE A 155 -3.12 12.06 5.29
C PHE A 155 -3.56 12.41 3.87
N PHE A 156 -3.15 13.59 3.43
CA PHE A 156 -3.39 14.11 2.10
C PHE A 156 -2.07 14.61 1.49
N ALA A 157 -1.90 14.39 0.18
CA ALA A 157 -0.85 14.99 -0.61
C ALA A 157 -1.35 15.35 -2.00
N GLN A 158 -0.64 16.28 -2.62
CA GLN A 158 -0.77 16.59 -4.04
C GLN A 158 0.58 16.39 -4.72
N HIS A 159 0.58 15.81 -5.93
CA HIS A 159 1.76 15.57 -6.75
C HIS A 159 1.50 15.93 -8.22
#